data_AF-A0A5B7D6Z5-F1
#
_entry.id   AF-A0A5B7D6Z5-F1
#
_cell.length_a   1.000
_cell.length_b   1.000
_cell.length_c   1.000
_cell.angle_alpha   90.00
_cell.angle_beta   90.00
_cell.angle_gamma   90.00
#
_symmetry.space_group_name_H-M   'P 1'
#
loop_
_entity.id
_entity.type
_entity.pdbx_description
1 polymer ?
#
loop_
_entity_poly.entity_id
_entity_poly.type
_entity_poly.pdbx_seq_one_letter_code
_entity_poly.pdbx_strand_id
1 'polypeptide(L)'
;MSVDVVEHSTVTLAAGERLVPNRAVRFGRVPKREKAKILAAMQSVNARSQEKAVLAELEDNTRVTAAIIRAHMDTCDFTRDKVAPMLQQARAHPSYTQCPPTLRGGEALAHLVRTGGSQGQRSSSSRALIFRKPLPPCDNH
;
A
#
# COMPACT_ATOMS: atom_id res chain seq x y z
N MET A 1 14.80 -0.28 -32.80
CA MET A 1 16.12 -0.92 -32.98
C MET A 1 16.64 -1.19 -31.57
N SER A 2 16.39 -2.39 -31.05
CA SER A 2 16.91 -2.82 -29.74
C SER A 2 17.76 -4.04 -30.00
N VAL A 3 19.07 -3.82 -29.94
CA VAL A 3 20.10 -4.84 -30.06
C VAL A 3 20.42 -5.30 -28.64
N ASP A 4 19.73 -6.33 -28.18
CA ASP A 4 20.10 -6.96 -26.92
C ASP A 4 21.27 -7.92 -27.15
N VAL A 5 22.35 -7.58 -26.45
CA VAL A 5 23.66 -8.21 -26.44
C VAL A 5 23.52 -9.70 -26.13
N VAL A 6 23.81 -10.54 -27.13
CA VAL A 6 24.01 -11.98 -26.93
C VAL A 6 25.31 -12.16 -26.16
N GLU A 7 25.23 -12.23 -24.84
CA GLU A 7 26.36 -12.57 -24.00
C GLU A 7 26.72 -14.04 -24.24
N HIS A 8 27.76 -14.25 -25.04
CA HIS A 8 28.35 -15.55 -25.31
C HIS A 8 28.84 -16.12 -23.98
N SER A 9 28.09 -17.08 -23.43
CA SER A 9 28.56 -17.93 -22.33
C SER A 9 29.78 -18.72 -22.80
N THR A 10 30.98 -18.20 -22.50
CA THR A 10 32.24 -18.91 -22.70
C THR A 10 32.28 -20.10 -21.76
N VAL A 11 32.14 -21.31 -22.30
CA VAL A 11 32.36 -22.54 -21.53
C VAL A 11 33.86 -22.73 -21.38
N THR A 12 34.43 -22.29 -20.26
CA THR A 12 35.78 -22.66 -19.84
C THR A 12 35.79 -24.12 -19.43
N LEU A 13 36.20 -25.01 -20.35
CA LEU A 13 36.48 -26.41 -20.05
C LEU A 13 37.85 -26.47 -19.36
N ALA A 14 37.84 -26.55 -18.02
CA ALA A 14 39.03 -26.90 -17.26
C ALA A 14 39.56 -28.25 -17.76
N ALA A 15 40.81 -28.24 -18.22
CA ALA A 15 41.51 -29.42 -18.69
C ALA A 15 41.70 -30.43 -17.55
N GLY A 16 41.43 -31.70 -17.85
CA GLY A 16 41.97 -32.82 -17.07
C GLY A 16 40.98 -33.59 -16.21
N GLU A 17 39.96 -34.22 -16.80
CA GLU A 17 39.42 -35.48 -16.27
C GLU A 17 39.14 -36.49 -17.40
N ARG A 18 39.54 -37.73 -17.12
CA ARG A 18 39.60 -38.89 -18.00
C ARG A 18 38.29 -39.11 -18.78
N LEU A 19 38.39 -39.20 -20.10
CA LEU A 19 37.27 -39.41 -21.03
C LEU A 19 36.68 -40.82 -20.82
N VAL A 20 35.58 -40.90 -20.07
CA VAL A 20 34.79 -42.13 -19.93
C VAL A 20 34.08 -42.39 -21.28
N PRO A 21 34.17 -43.59 -21.89
CA PRO A 21 33.73 -43.85 -23.27
C PRO A 21 32.21 -43.86 -23.49
N ASN A 22 31.41 -43.34 -22.54
CA ASN A 22 29.94 -43.35 -22.59
C ASN A 22 29.31 -41.97 -22.83
N ARG A 23 30.08 -40.97 -23.25
CA ARG A 23 29.55 -39.60 -23.49
C ARG A 23 29.02 -39.40 -24.92
N ALA A 24 28.57 -40.46 -25.58
CA ALA A 24 27.93 -40.36 -26.89
C ALA A 24 26.49 -39.85 -26.71
N VAL A 25 26.19 -38.70 -27.32
CA VAL A 25 24.85 -38.11 -27.33
C VAL A 25 23.94 -39.00 -28.20
N ARG A 26 23.03 -39.77 -27.59
CA ARG A 26 21.95 -40.45 -28.31
C ARG A 26 20.72 -39.55 -28.35
N PHE A 27 20.35 -39.12 -29.55
CA PHE A 27 19.13 -38.37 -29.79
C PHE A 27 17.89 -39.14 -29.31
N GLY A 28 16.91 -38.41 -28.76
CA GLY A 28 15.60 -38.93 -28.38
C GLY A 28 15.43 -39.32 -26.90
N ARG A 29 16.49 -39.66 -26.15
CA ARG A 29 16.39 -39.94 -24.70
C ARG A 29 17.37 -39.12 -23.89
N VAL A 30 16.85 -38.25 -23.03
CA VAL A 30 17.65 -37.49 -22.07
C VAL A 30 17.99 -38.40 -20.87
N PRO A 31 19.28 -38.59 -20.52
CA PRO A 31 19.67 -39.32 -19.32
C PRO A 31 18.98 -38.76 -18.07
N LYS A 32 18.57 -39.60 -17.13
CA LYS A 32 17.80 -39.18 -15.93
C LYS A 32 18.45 -38.01 -15.18
N ARG A 33 19.77 -38.04 -15.00
CA ARG A 33 20.54 -36.96 -14.34
C ARG A 33 20.47 -35.66 -15.13
N GLU A 34 20.56 -35.73 -16.45
CA GLU A 34 20.52 -34.54 -17.31
C GLU A 34 19.09 -33.97 -17.40
N LYS A 35 18.07 -34.84 -17.42
CA LYS A 35 16.65 -34.42 -17.34
C LYS A 35 16.39 -33.66 -16.04
N ALA A 36 16.92 -34.13 -14.91
CA ALA A 36 16.77 -33.45 -13.63
C ALA A 36 17.43 -32.06 -13.64
N LYS A 37 18.63 -31.93 -14.24
CA LYS A 37 19.30 -30.63 -14.39
C LYS A 37 18.50 -29.67 -15.27
N ILE A 38 18.00 -30.13 -16.42
CA ILE A 38 17.18 -29.32 -17.33
C ILE A 38 15.89 -28.88 -16.62
N LEU A 39 15.21 -29.79 -15.91
CA LEU A 39 14.02 -29.45 -15.14
C LEU A 39 14.31 -28.42 -14.06
N ALA A 40 15.40 -28.55 -13.31
CA ALA A 40 15.80 -27.58 -12.30
C ALA A 40 16.12 -26.21 -12.92
N ALA A 41 16.83 -26.18 -14.05
CA ALA A 41 17.12 -24.96 -14.79
C ALA A 41 15.83 -24.30 -15.30
N MET A 42 14.91 -25.08 -15.87
CA MET A 42 13.62 -24.61 -16.35
C MET A 42 12.76 -24.05 -15.21
N GLN A 43 12.68 -24.75 -14.07
CA GLN A 43 12.00 -24.27 -12.88
C GLN A 43 12.60 -22.97 -12.36
N SER A 44 13.93 -22.85 -12.37
CA SER A 44 14.63 -21.61 -11.97
C SER A 44 14.36 -20.44 -12.92
N VAL A 45 14.30 -20.68 -14.23
CA VAL A 45 13.94 -19.65 -15.22
C VAL A 45 12.48 -19.24 -15.05
N ASN A 46 11.56 -20.20 -14.89
CA ASN A 46 10.15 -19.92 -14.69
C ASN A 46 9.90 -19.15 -13.40
N ALA A 47 10.55 -19.52 -12.29
CA ALA A 47 10.43 -18.81 -11.01
C ALA A 47 10.89 -17.35 -11.13
N ARG A 48 12.04 -17.10 -11.76
CA ARG A 48 12.54 -15.73 -12.01
C ARG A 48 11.63 -14.95 -12.95
N SER A 49 11.03 -15.59 -13.95
CA SER A 49 10.07 -14.94 -14.83
C SER A 49 8.78 -14.55 -14.09
N GLN A 50 8.30 -15.41 -13.18
CA GLN A 50 7.13 -15.11 -12.36
C GLN A 50 7.40 -13.95 -11.40
N GLU A 51 8.57 -13.93 -10.75
CA GLU A 51 8.99 -12.83 -9.90
C GLU A 51 9.01 -11.50 -10.67
N LYS A 52 9.63 -11.48 -11.86
CA LYS A 52 9.65 -10.29 -12.73
C LYS A 52 8.25 -9.83 -13.14
N ALA A 53 7.36 -10.76 -13.47
CA ALA A 53 5.98 -10.43 -13.80
C ALA A 53 5.25 -9.79 -12.61
N VAL A 54 5.39 -10.35 -11.41
CA VAL A 54 4.79 -9.78 -10.18
C VAL A 54 5.33 -8.38 -9.88
N LEU A 55 6.64 -8.17 -10.04
CA LEU A 55 7.24 -6.85 -9.84
C LEU A 55 6.71 -5.82 -10.84
N ALA A 56 6.58 -6.19 -12.12
CA ALA A 56 6.02 -5.31 -13.14
C ALA A 56 4.58 -4.87 -12.81
N GLU A 57 3.73 -5.80 -12.37
CA GLU A 57 2.36 -5.49 -11.94
C GLU A 57 2.34 -4.52 -10.74
N LEU A 58 3.24 -4.70 -9.77
CA LEU A 58 3.33 -3.82 -8.60
C LEU A 58 3.83 -2.41 -8.96
N GLU A 59 4.80 -2.31 -9.86
CA GLU A 59 5.30 -1.03 -10.38
C GLU A 59 4.17 -0.21 -11.00
N ASP A 60 3.31 -0.83 -11.81
CA ASP A 60 2.17 -0.14 -12.41
C ASP A 60 1.14 0.32 -11.37
N ASN A 61 0.83 -0.50 -10.37
CA ASN A 61 -0.05 -0.09 -9.26
C ASN A 61 0.53 1.12 -8.49
N THR A 62 1.83 1.12 -8.23
CA THR A 62 2.52 2.21 -7.56
C THR A 62 2.45 3.50 -8.38
N ARG A 63 2.66 3.40 -9.69
CA ARG A 63 2.58 4.54 -10.62
C ARG A 63 1.17 5.12 -10.70
N VAL A 64 0.15 4.26 -10.80
CA VAL A 64 -1.26 4.68 -10.81
C VAL A 64 -1.64 5.37 -9.51
N THR A 65 -1.24 4.81 -8.36
CA THR A 65 -1.51 5.41 -7.04
C THR A 65 -0.88 6.79 -6.93
N ALA A 66 0.36 6.95 -7.37
CA ALA A 66 1.04 8.25 -7.38
C ALA A 66 0.36 9.27 -8.30
N ALA A 67 -0.20 8.83 -9.44
CA ALA A 67 -0.96 9.71 -10.32
C ALA A 67 -2.28 10.17 -9.68
N ILE A 68 -3.02 9.26 -9.04
CA ILE A 68 -4.27 9.57 -8.34
C ILE A 68 -4.01 10.57 -7.19
N ILE A 69 -2.99 10.32 -6.37
CA ILE A 69 -2.65 11.21 -5.25
C ILE A 69 -2.31 12.61 -5.76
N ARG A 70 -1.49 12.73 -6.82
CA ARG A 70 -1.16 14.03 -7.41
C ARG A 70 -2.41 14.74 -7.92
N ALA A 71 -3.23 14.05 -8.72
CA ALA A 71 -4.47 14.62 -9.22
C ALA A 71 -5.40 15.08 -8.09
N HIS A 72 -5.51 14.32 -6.99
CA HIS A 72 -6.27 14.73 -5.81
C HIS A 72 -5.71 15.99 -5.16
N MET A 73 -4.38 16.09 -4.99
CA MET A 73 -3.75 17.26 -4.39
C MET A 73 -3.90 18.51 -5.27
N ASP A 74 -3.87 18.33 -6.60
CA ASP A 74 -4.00 19.41 -7.58
C ASP A 74 -5.45 19.92 -7.66
N THR A 75 -6.44 19.01 -7.63
CA THR A 75 -7.85 19.34 -7.90
C THR A 75 -8.74 19.52 -6.68
N CYS A 76 -8.38 18.96 -5.52
CA CYS A 76 -9.17 19.07 -4.31
C CYS A 76 -8.76 20.30 -3.49
N ASP A 77 -9.70 21.17 -3.17
CA ASP A 77 -9.46 22.34 -2.30
C ASP A 77 -9.42 21.99 -0.81
N PHE A 78 -9.96 20.82 -0.44
CA PHE A 78 -10.13 20.40 0.95
C PHE A 78 -9.08 19.38 1.40
N THR A 79 -7.83 19.57 0.97
CA THR A 79 -6.72 18.76 1.48
C THR A 79 -6.26 19.29 2.84
N ARG A 80 -5.61 18.45 3.64
CA ARG A 80 -5.14 18.81 4.97
C ARG A 80 -4.35 20.13 4.97
N ASP A 81 -3.45 20.29 4.02
CA ASP A 81 -2.54 21.43 3.97
C ASP A 81 -3.27 22.70 3.48
N LYS A 82 -4.23 22.57 2.56
CA LYS A 82 -5.07 23.68 2.09
C LYS A 82 -6.08 24.15 3.15
N VAL A 83 -6.60 23.23 3.98
CA VAL A 83 -7.58 23.52 5.04
C VAL A 83 -6.92 24.01 6.34
N ALA A 84 -5.66 23.70 6.58
CA ALA A 84 -4.91 24.12 7.77
C ALA A 84 -5.04 25.63 8.10
N PRO A 85 -4.85 26.58 7.16
CA PRO A 85 -5.00 28.01 7.45
C PRO A 85 -6.45 28.38 7.79
N MET A 86 -7.45 27.81 7.10
CA MET A 86 -8.87 28.04 7.40
C MET A 86 -9.20 27.60 8.82
N LEU A 87 -8.68 26.44 9.23
CA LEU A 87 -8.89 25.91 10.58
C LEU A 87 -8.19 26.76 11.64
N GLN A 88 -6.98 27.25 11.36
CA GLN A 88 -6.27 28.17 12.25
C GLN A 88 -7.02 29.49 12.42
N GLN A 89 -7.54 30.06 11.33
CA GLN A 89 -8.34 31.27 11.37
C GLN A 89 -9.62 31.09 12.18
N ALA A 90 -10.33 29.97 12.00
CA ALA A 90 -11.54 29.66 12.76
C ALA A 90 -11.27 29.48 14.26
N ARG A 91 -10.09 28.98 14.62
CA ARG A 91 -9.66 28.88 16.04
C ARG A 91 -9.30 30.25 16.62
N ALA A 92 -8.67 31.13 15.84
CA ALA A 92 -8.31 32.47 16.26
C ALA A 92 -9.54 33.38 16.39
N HIS A 93 -10.52 33.23 15.50
CA HIS A 93 -11.75 34.03 15.46
C HIS A 93 -12.98 33.12 15.52
N PRO A 94 -13.29 32.57 16.70
CA PRO A 94 -14.39 31.63 16.82
C PRO A 94 -15.73 32.35 16.66
N SER A 95 -16.30 32.28 15.45
CA SER A 95 -17.67 32.70 15.20
C SER A 95 -18.61 31.51 15.43
N TYR A 96 -18.97 31.30 16.69
CA TYR A 96 -20.00 30.32 17.02
C TYR A 96 -21.35 30.89 16.63
N THR A 97 -22.05 30.25 15.69
CA THR A 97 -23.49 30.46 15.57
C THR A 97 -24.11 30.09 16.91
N GLN A 98 -25.12 30.83 17.35
CA GLN A 98 -25.91 30.41 18.50
C GLN A 98 -26.63 29.12 18.09
N CYS A 99 -26.01 27.96 18.33
CA CYS A 99 -26.68 26.68 18.17
C CYS A 99 -27.97 26.74 18.99
N PRO A 100 -29.14 26.51 18.36
CA PRO A 100 -30.39 26.34 19.08
C PRO A 100 -30.20 25.34 20.22
N PRO A 101 -30.92 25.50 21.35
CA PRO A 101 -30.79 24.61 22.51
C PRO A 101 -30.91 23.12 22.14
N THR A 102 -31.69 22.81 21.10
CA THR A 102 -31.89 21.46 20.56
C THR A 102 -30.62 20.77 20.04
N LEU A 103 -29.55 21.53 19.76
CA LEU A 103 -28.27 21.01 19.25
C LEU A 103 -27.13 21.09 20.29
N ARG A 104 -27.30 21.81 21.41
CA ARG A 104 -26.21 22.11 22.37
C ARG A 104 -25.98 21.05 23.45
N GLY A 105 -26.91 20.13 23.68
CA GLY A 105 -26.66 19.07 24.65
C GLY A 105 -27.88 18.22 24.98
N GLY A 106 -27.73 16.91 24.82
CA GLY A 106 -28.34 15.92 25.70
C GLY A 106 -29.81 15.56 25.51
N GLU A 107 -30.67 16.35 24.89
CA GLU A 107 -32.11 16.00 24.84
C GLU A 107 -32.49 15.08 23.66
N ALA A 108 -31.80 15.19 22.52
CA ALA A 108 -32.06 14.28 21.39
C ALA A 108 -31.60 12.83 21.63
N LEU A 109 -30.72 12.59 22.61
CA LEU A 109 -30.29 11.24 23.02
C LEU A 109 -31.23 10.59 24.05
N ALA A 110 -32.07 11.37 24.74
CA ALA A 110 -33.00 10.82 25.75
C ALA A 110 -34.19 10.09 25.12
N HIS A 111 -34.60 10.45 23.89
CA HIS A 111 -35.71 9.79 23.20
C HIS A 111 -35.30 8.51 22.46
N LEU A 112 -34.04 8.38 22.03
CA LEU A 112 -33.60 7.19 21.28
C LEU A 112 -33.17 6.02 22.21
N VAL A 113 -32.97 6.27 23.50
CA VAL A 113 -32.55 5.24 24.48
C VAL A 113 -33.72 4.49 25.12
N ARG A 114 -34.98 4.86 24.83
CA ARG A 114 -36.15 4.23 25.48
C ARG A 114 -36.93 3.23 24.62
N THR A 115 -36.55 2.99 23.37
CA THR A 115 -37.13 1.92 22.56
C THR A 115 -36.05 0.98 22.05
N GLY A 116 -35.91 -0.16 22.74
CA GLY A 116 -35.68 -1.48 22.15
C GLY A 116 -34.44 -1.68 21.27
N GLY A 117 -33.52 -2.50 21.74
CA GLY A 117 -32.27 -2.80 21.05
C GLY A 117 -32.37 -3.62 19.77
N SER A 118 -31.33 -3.51 18.96
CA SER A 118 -30.69 -4.63 18.26
C SER A 118 -29.31 -4.17 17.77
N GLN A 119 -28.40 -5.13 17.70
CA GLN A 119 -26.96 -4.95 17.54
C GLN A 119 -26.56 -4.12 16.31
N GLY A 120 -25.53 -3.30 16.48
CA GLY A 120 -24.77 -2.69 15.40
C GLY A 120 -23.48 -2.14 15.95
N GLN A 121 -22.37 -2.83 15.66
CA GLN A 121 -21.01 -2.50 16.09
C GLN A 121 -20.71 -1.02 15.80
N ARG A 122 -20.56 -0.21 16.84
CA ARG A 122 -20.02 1.14 16.69
C ARG A 122 -18.52 1.00 16.61
N SER A 123 -17.99 1.14 15.40
CA SER A 123 -16.56 1.34 15.20
C SER A 123 -16.15 2.60 15.97
N SER A 124 -15.13 2.43 16.80
CA SER A 124 -14.51 3.42 17.65
C SER A 124 -13.74 4.45 16.81
N SER A 125 -14.43 5.38 16.16
CA SER A 125 -13.76 6.57 15.60
C SER A 125 -14.73 7.73 15.40
N SER A 126 -15.25 8.26 16.50
CA SER A 126 -15.83 9.60 16.52
C SER A 126 -15.55 10.19 17.89
N ARG A 127 -14.26 10.46 18.12
CA ARG A 127 -13.82 11.33 19.21
C ARG A 127 -14.35 12.71 18.88
N ALA A 128 -15.54 13.01 19.40
CA ALA A 128 -16.10 14.36 19.38
C ALA A 128 -14.99 15.30 19.87
N LEU A 129 -14.48 16.14 18.96
CA LEU A 129 -13.57 17.22 19.30
C LEU A 129 -14.39 18.30 20.02
N ILE A 130 -14.83 17.97 21.23
CA ILE A 130 -15.24 18.97 22.21
C ILE A 130 -13.93 19.65 22.60
N PHE A 131 -13.60 20.70 21.85
CA PHE A 131 -12.51 21.61 22.16
C PHE A 131 -12.83 22.19 23.54
N ARG A 132 -12.26 21.59 24.60
CA ARG A 132 -12.35 22.11 25.95
C ARG A 132 -11.74 23.52 25.91
N LYS A 133 -12.60 24.52 26.07
CA LYS A 133 -12.22 25.93 26.27
C LYS A 133 -11.12 25.98 27.34
N PRO A 134 -9.97 26.67 27.12
CA PRO A 134 -9.00 26.87 28.18
C PRO A 134 -9.66 27.65 29.32
N LEU A 135 -9.59 27.13 30.54
CA LEU A 135 -10.00 27.89 31.74
C LEU A 135 -9.05 29.08 31.93
N PRO A 136 -9.54 30.26 32.33
CA PRO A 136 -8.69 31.40 32.62
C PRO A 136 -7.77 31.12 33.82
N PRO A 137 -6.58 31.73 33.90
CA PRO A 137 -5.70 31.59 35.06
C PRO A 137 -6.39 32.19 36.29
N CYS A 138 -6.39 31.43 37.39
CA CYS A 138 -6.82 31.96 38.68
C CYS A 138 -5.77 32.97 39.16
N ASP A 139 -6.14 34.25 39.22
CA ASP A 139 -5.40 35.26 39.97
C ASP A 139 -5.45 34.90 41.45
N ASN A 140 -4.28 34.60 42.04
CA ASN A 140 -4.10 34.47 43.47
C ASN A 140 -4.00 35.88 44.07
N HIS A 141 -4.88 36.20 45.01
CA HIS A 141 -4.79 37.38 45.87
C HIS A 141 -4.71 36.96 47.33
#